data_AF-A0A3D4XRX7-F1
#
_entry.id   AF-A0A3D4XRX7-F1
#
_cell.length_a   1.000
_cell.length_b   1.000
_cell.length_c   1.000
_cell.angle_alpha   90.00
_cell.angle_beta   90.00
_cell.angle_gamma   90.00
#
_symmetry.space_group_name_H-M   'P 1'
#
loop_
_entity.id
_entity.type
_entity.pdbx_description
1 polymer ?
#
loop_
_entity_poly.entity_id
_entity_poly.type
_entity_poly.pdbx_seq_one_letter_code
_entity_poly.pdbx_strand_id
1 'polypeptide(L)'
;MFIRAAVGLFLGCFAVFLVAKLLLFFTFFVIAALLIKFAVLLLLSAFVLLILTALFGVLRHVVAAMRRYFSAPARERRRVAFASVQHVNAQRLFHFQRLQLGYFKEIQRQRVLEKDTKAHINKLAQAIEIELQRVKPLLPSATFRQFMRKNQRYRMQQNAKALLELHNQIATLTRK
;
A
#
# COMPACT_ATOMS: atom_id res chain seq x y z
N MET A 1 -24.95 14.42 41.81
CA MET A 1 -26.08 15.10 42.48
C MET A 1 -27.22 15.38 41.51
N PHE A 2 -26.98 16.00 40.36
CA PHE A 2 -28.03 16.30 39.37
C PHE A 2 -28.83 15.08 38.84
N ILE A 3 -28.18 13.93 38.59
CA ILE A 3 -28.89 12.71 38.18
C ILE A 3 -29.85 12.23 39.30
N ARG A 4 -29.43 12.31 40.57
CA ARG A 4 -30.28 11.96 41.72
C ARG A 4 -31.47 12.93 41.84
N ALA A 5 -31.25 14.21 41.56
CA ALA A 5 -32.33 15.21 41.52
C ALA A 5 -33.31 14.96 40.37
N ALA A 6 -32.84 14.62 39.18
CA ALA A 6 -33.71 14.25 38.04
C ALA A 6 -34.56 13.01 38.32
N VAL A 7 -33.97 11.97 38.92
CA VAL A 7 -34.70 10.75 39.32
C VAL A 7 -35.71 11.06 40.42
N GLY A 8 -35.36 11.91 41.39
CA GLY A 8 -36.30 12.37 42.42
C GLY A 8 -37.49 13.14 41.85
N LEU A 9 -37.25 14.03 40.87
CA LEU A 9 -38.32 14.73 40.15
C LEU A 9 -39.20 13.76 39.36
N PHE A 10 -38.61 12.75 38.72
CA PHE A 10 -39.36 11.72 37.98
C PHE A 10 -40.27 10.89 38.90
N LEU A 11 -39.76 10.46 40.06
CA LEU A 11 -40.53 9.76 41.07
C LEU A 11 -41.64 10.64 41.69
N GLY A 12 -41.34 11.92 41.91
CA GLY A 12 -42.32 12.91 42.35
C GLY A 12 -43.45 13.10 41.33
N CYS A 13 -43.12 13.16 40.04
CA CYS A 13 -44.12 13.21 38.96
C CYS A 13 -45.05 11.99 38.99
N PHE A 14 -44.50 10.80 39.20
CA PHE A 14 -45.29 9.57 39.29
C PHE A 14 -46.30 9.61 40.45
N ALA A 15 -45.85 10.08 41.63
CA ALA A 15 -46.73 10.26 42.78
C ALA A 15 -47.85 11.28 42.53
N VAL A 16 -47.53 12.43 41.92
CA VAL A 16 -48.53 13.46 41.56
C VAL A 16 -49.54 12.91 40.55
N PHE A 17 -49.10 12.10 39.59
CA PHE A 17 -49.98 11.49 38.59
C PHE A 17 -50.94 10.45 39.20
N LEU A 18 -50.47 9.66 40.17
CA LEU A 18 -51.31 8.73 40.94
C LEU A 18 -52.38 9.47 41.75
N VAL A 19 -51.99 10.56 42.43
CA VAL A 19 -52.92 11.41 43.17
C VAL A 19 -53.95 12.03 42.23
N ALA A 20 -53.53 12.58 41.09
CA ALA A 20 -54.45 13.14 40.10
C ALA A 20 -55.46 12.10 39.57
N LYS A 21 -55.02 10.86 39.34
CA LYS A 21 -55.88 9.75 38.89
C LYS A 21 -56.90 9.35 39.96
N LEU A 22 -56.50 9.33 41.23
CA LEU A 22 -57.41 9.15 42.37
C LEU A 22 -58.45 10.28 42.45
N LEU A 23 -58.04 11.54 42.29
CA LEU A 23 -58.99 12.67 42.28
C LEU A 23 -60.00 12.61 41.12
N LEU A 24 -59.58 12.13 39.95
CA LEU A 24 -60.51 11.88 38.83
C LEU A 24 -61.53 10.79 39.16
N PHE A 25 -61.13 9.74 39.88
CA PHE A 25 -62.02 8.69 40.34
C PHE A 25 -63.09 9.21 41.32
N PHE A 26 -62.72 10.15 42.19
CA PHE A 26 -63.63 10.87 43.09
C PHE A 26 -64.33 12.09 42.45
N THR A 27 -64.36 12.17 41.11
CA THR A 27 -65.05 13.22 40.32
C THR A 27 -64.60 14.67 40.57
N PHE A 28 -63.43 14.90 41.18
CA PHE A 28 -62.83 16.23 41.36
C PHE A 28 -62.03 16.67 40.12
N PHE A 29 -62.72 16.97 39.03
CA PHE A 29 -62.12 17.23 37.71
C PHE A 29 -61.18 18.45 37.65
N VAL A 30 -61.54 19.57 38.29
CA VAL A 30 -60.78 20.83 38.20
C VAL A 30 -59.40 20.71 38.87
N ILE A 31 -59.35 20.13 40.07
CA ILE A 31 -58.12 19.96 40.84
C ILE A 31 -57.22 18.91 40.17
N ALA A 32 -57.81 17.82 39.66
CA ALA A 32 -57.07 16.81 38.91
C ALA A 32 -56.43 17.38 37.64
N ALA A 33 -57.13 18.23 36.88
CA ALA A 33 -56.58 18.86 35.68
C ALA A 33 -55.37 19.76 35.99
N LEU A 34 -55.40 20.49 37.11
CA LEU A 34 -54.25 21.29 37.56
C LEU A 34 -53.06 20.41 37.97
N LEU A 35 -53.31 19.32 38.72
CA LEU A 35 -52.27 18.37 39.11
C LEU A 35 -51.62 17.69 37.89
N ILE A 36 -52.40 17.35 36.86
CA ILE A 36 -51.86 16.79 35.62
C ILE A 36 -50.95 17.79 34.90
N LYS A 37 -51.37 19.06 34.76
CA LYS A 37 -50.53 20.11 34.16
C LYS A 37 -49.23 20.31 34.95
N PHE A 38 -49.32 20.29 36.28
CA PHE A 38 -48.16 20.39 37.15
C PHE A 38 -47.22 19.19 37.01
N ALA A 39 -47.76 17.97 36.96
CA ALA A 39 -46.98 16.75 36.73
C ALA A 39 -46.24 16.80 35.38
N VAL A 40 -46.90 17.26 34.31
CA VAL A 40 -46.27 17.42 32.99
C VAL A 40 -45.12 18.41 33.02
N LEU A 41 -45.26 19.56 33.68
CA LEU A 41 -44.17 20.54 33.84
C LEU A 41 -42.99 19.95 34.63
N LEU A 42 -43.29 19.19 35.69
CA LEU A 42 -42.29 18.56 36.54
C LEU A 42 -41.51 17.47 35.77
N LEU A 43 -42.22 16.68 34.95
CA LEU A 43 -41.62 15.70 34.04
C LEU A 43 -40.71 16.37 32.99
N LEU A 44 -41.19 17.45 32.37
CA LEU A 44 -40.42 18.22 31.39
C LEU A 44 -39.14 18.80 32.01
N SER A 45 -39.25 19.33 33.23
CA SER A 45 -38.10 19.85 33.99
C SER A 45 -37.07 18.75 34.28
N ALA A 46 -37.51 17.57 34.72
CA ALA A 46 -36.64 16.42 34.95
C ALA A 46 -35.90 16.00 33.67
N PHE A 47 -36.61 15.98 32.53
CA PHE A 47 -36.05 15.62 31.24
C PHE A 47 -35.00 16.63 30.75
N VAL A 48 -35.30 17.93 30.83
CA VAL A 48 -34.35 19.01 30.51
C VAL A 48 -33.09 18.90 31.37
N LEU A 49 -33.26 18.63 32.67
CA LEU A 49 -32.14 18.48 33.59
C LEU A 49 -31.26 17.27 33.22
N LEU A 50 -31.84 16.16 32.80
CA LEU A 50 -31.09 15.01 32.28
C LEU A 50 -30.30 15.38 31.01
N ILE A 51 -30.92 16.03 30.04
CA ILE A 51 -30.25 16.46 28.80
C ILE A 51 -29.06 17.37 29.13
N LEU A 52 -29.26 18.37 29.99
CA LEU A 52 -28.18 19.28 30.38
C LEU A 52 -27.04 18.51 31.05
N THR A 53 -27.32 17.60 31.97
CA THR A 53 -26.26 16.81 32.62
C THR A 53 -25.47 15.95 31.66
N ALA A 54 -26.14 15.33 30.67
CA ALA A 54 -25.48 14.54 29.64
C ALA A 54 -24.57 15.44 28.78
N LEU A 55 -25.08 16.59 28.35
CA LEU A 55 -24.32 17.55 27.53
C LEU A 55 -23.07 18.06 28.26
N PHE A 56 -23.22 18.49 29.52
CA PHE A 56 -22.09 18.92 30.34
C PHE A 56 -21.09 17.80 30.60
N GLY A 57 -21.55 16.56 30.77
CA GLY A 57 -20.70 15.38 30.89
C GLY A 57 -19.82 15.18 29.66
N VAL A 58 -20.43 15.17 28.48
CA VAL A 58 -19.72 15.04 27.20
C VAL A 58 -18.74 16.19 27.01
N LEU A 59 -19.17 17.43 27.22
CA LEU A 59 -18.30 18.60 27.07
C LEU A 59 -17.08 18.54 28.00
N ARG A 60 -17.28 18.13 29.26
CA ARG A 60 -16.18 17.95 30.22
C ARG A 60 -15.20 16.88 29.76
N HIS A 61 -15.68 15.77 29.21
CA HIS A 61 -14.81 14.72 28.65
C HIS A 61 -14.02 15.21 27.45
N VAL A 62 -14.65 15.95 26.53
CA VAL A 62 -13.98 16.55 25.37
C VAL A 62 -12.90 17.53 25.82
N VAL A 63 -13.20 18.42 26.76
CA VAL A 63 -12.22 19.38 27.29
C VAL A 63 -11.06 18.66 27.99
N ALA A 64 -11.34 17.62 28.78
CA ALA A 64 -10.31 16.82 29.42
C ALA A 64 -9.42 16.08 28.40
N ALA A 65 -10.02 15.52 27.35
CA ALA A 65 -9.31 14.86 26.27
C ALA A 65 -8.43 15.84 25.49
N MET A 66 -8.95 17.03 25.15
CA MET A 66 -8.19 18.12 24.55
C MET A 66 -7.00 18.52 25.42
N ARG A 67 -7.21 18.78 26.72
CA ARG A 67 -6.12 19.13 27.65
C ARG A 67 -5.05 18.03 27.74
N ARG A 68 -5.46 16.75 27.76
CA ARG A 68 -4.54 15.61 27.74
C ARG A 68 -3.79 15.51 26.41
N TYR A 69 -4.47 15.73 25.29
CA TYR A 69 -3.87 15.68 23.96
C TYR A 69 -2.82 16.79 23.75
N PHE A 70 -3.12 18.00 24.22
CA PHE A 70 -2.19 19.14 24.18
C PHE A 70 -1.19 19.17 25.34
N SER A 71 -1.24 18.19 26.25
CA SER A 71 -0.26 18.11 27.34
C SER A 71 1.15 17.86 26.82
N ALA A 72 2.14 18.40 27.54
CA ALA A 72 3.56 18.22 27.25
C ALA A 72 3.98 16.75 27.01
N PRO A 73 3.60 15.76 27.85
CA PRO A 73 4.00 14.37 27.60
C PRO A 73 3.37 13.78 26.33
N ALA A 74 2.14 14.15 25.99
CA ALA A 74 1.50 13.73 24.74
C ALA A 74 2.12 14.39 23.50
N ARG A 75 2.65 15.61 23.63
CA ARG A 75 3.42 16.28 22.58
C ARG A 75 4.73 15.55 22.29
N GLU A 76 5.46 15.16 23.33
CA GLU A 76 6.72 14.43 23.17
C GLU A 76 6.51 13.05 22.55
N ARG A 77 5.48 12.31 22.98
CA ARG A 77 5.10 11.04 22.33
C ARG A 77 4.79 11.20 20.84
N ARG A 78 4.10 12.28 20.45
CA ARG A 78 3.82 12.58 19.05
C ARG A 78 5.08 12.91 18.25
N ARG A 79 6.01 13.65 18.84
CA ARG A 79 7.31 13.95 18.20
C ARG A 79 8.12 12.68 17.95
N VAL A 80 8.19 11.80 18.94
CA VAL A 80 8.88 10.49 18.79
C VAL A 80 8.20 9.66 17.71
N ALA A 81 6.87 9.55 17.72
CA ALA A 81 6.12 8.81 16.70
C ALA A 81 6.33 9.39 15.29
N PHE A 82 6.35 10.71 15.15
CA PHE A 82 6.62 11.37 13.89
C PHE A 82 8.05 11.11 13.40
N ALA A 83 9.04 11.22 14.29
CA ALA A 83 10.44 10.94 13.99
C ALA A 83 10.64 9.48 13.58
N SER A 84 10.00 8.51 14.25
CA SER A 84 10.08 7.10 13.87
C SER A 84 9.46 6.83 12.50
N VAL A 85 8.33 7.46 12.18
CA VAL A 85 7.69 7.33 10.86
C VAL A 85 8.58 7.94 9.78
N GLN A 86 9.18 9.12 10.03
CA GLN A 86 10.13 9.71 9.09
C GLN A 86 11.32 8.79 8.84
N HIS A 87 11.89 8.19 9.89
CA HIS A 87 13.01 7.28 9.75
C HIS A 87 12.66 6.05 8.89
N VAL A 88 11.50 5.44 9.11
CA VAL A 88 11.03 4.30 8.31
C VAL A 88 10.80 4.72 6.85
N ASN A 89 10.21 5.89 6.62
CA ASN A 89 9.97 6.39 5.27
C ASN A 89 11.27 6.68 4.52
N ALA A 90 12.27 7.26 5.19
CA ALA A 90 13.59 7.49 4.61
C ALA A 90 14.27 6.17 4.22
N GLN A 91 14.25 5.16 5.10
CA GLN A 91 14.80 3.84 4.79
C GLN A 91 14.11 3.18 3.59
N ARG A 92 12.78 3.26 3.51
CA ARG A 92 12.02 2.74 2.35
C ARG A 92 12.42 3.45 1.07
N LEU A 93 12.55 4.78 1.10
CA LEU A 93 12.98 5.56 -0.05
C LEU A 93 14.36 5.11 -0.55
N PHE A 94 15.35 5.01 0.35
CA PHE A 94 16.68 4.55 0.01
C PHE A 94 16.70 3.12 -0.53
N HIS A 95 15.90 2.23 0.05
CA HIS A 95 15.76 0.85 -0.44
C HIS A 95 15.25 0.81 -1.89
N PHE A 96 14.17 1.54 -2.19
CA PHE A 96 13.63 1.57 -3.55
C PHE A 96 14.56 2.26 -4.55
N GLN A 97 15.25 3.33 -4.16
CA GLN A 97 16.28 3.94 -5.01
C GLN A 97 17.41 2.96 -5.33
N ARG A 98 17.87 2.19 -4.35
CA ARG A 98 18.90 1.16 -4.56
C ARG A 98 18.42 0.06 -5.51
N LEU A 99 17.17 -0.39 -5.36
CA LEU A 99 16.58 -1.37 -6.26
C LEU A 99 16.49 -0.85 -7.69
N GLN A 100 16.03 0.38 -7.89
CA GLN A 100 15.95 1.01 -9.21
C GLN A 100 17.33 1.11 -9.85
N LEU A 101 18.33 1.61 -9.11
CA LEU A 101 19.71 1.69 -9.60
C LEU A 101 20.27 0.31 -9.96
N GLY A 102 20.00 -0.71 -9.14
CA GLY A 102 20.38 -2.10 -9.43
C GLY A 102 19.75 -2.61 -10.72
N TYR A 103 18.46 -2.39 -10.89
CA TYR A 103 17.71 -2.79 -12.08
C TYR A 103 18.26 -2.14 -13.36
N PHE A 104 18.46 -0.83 -13.35
CA PHE A 104 19.00 -0.12 -14.52
C PHE A 104 20.43 -0.55 -14.85
N LYS A 105 21.27 -0.78 -13.82
CA LYS A 105 22.63 -1.29 -14.01
C LYS A 105 22.63 -2.68 -14.63
N GLU A 106 21.74 -3.57 -14.20
CA GLU A 106 21.66 -4.93 -14.76
C GLU A 106 21.17 -4.92 -16.22
N ILE A 107 20.18 -4.09 -16.56
CA ILE A 107 19.77 -3.89 -17.96
C ILE A 107 20.94 -3.37 -18.80
N GLN A 108 21.67 -2.37 -18.30
CA GLN A 108 22.81 -1.82 -19.02
C GLN A 108 23.90 -2.89 -19.24
N ARG A 109 24.20 -3.67 -18.19
CA ARG A 109 25.14 -4.78 -18.27
C ARG A 109 24.71 -5.81 -19.31
N GLN A 110 23.45 -6.22 -19.32
CA GLN A 110 22.92 -7.15 -20.32
C GLN A 110 23.05 -6.60 -21.74
N ARG A 111 22.70 -5.33 -21.97
CA ARG A 111 22.86 -4.69 -23.29
C ARG A 111 24.32 -4.64 -23.75
N VAL A 112 25.25 -4.36 -22.84
CA VAL A 112 26.69 -4.36 -23.15
C VAL A 112 27.16 -5.78 -23.49
N LEU A 113 26.79 -6.78 -22.69
CA LEU A 113 27.12 -8.19 -22.94
C LEU A 113 26.55 -8.69 -24.27
N GLU A 114 25.31 -8.35 -24.61
CA GLU A 114 24.72 -8.70 -25.90
C GLU A 114 25.47 -8.06 -27.07
N LYS A 115 25.84 -6.79 -26.97
CA LYS A 115 26.62 -6.10 -28.01
C LYS A 115 27.99 -6.75 -28.21
N ASP A 116 28.66 -7.07 -27.11
CA ASP A 116 29.98 -7.70 -27.15
C ASP A 116 29.90 -9.12 -27.73
N THR A 117 28.90 -9.91 -27.31
CA THR A 117 28.64 -11.24 -27.86
C THR A 117 28.37 -11.18 -29.37
N LYS A 118 27.55 -10.23 -29.83
CA LYS A 118 27.29 -10.02 -31.27
C LYS A 118 28.56 -9.63 -32.01
N ALA A 119 29.40 -8.76 -31.44
CA ALA A 119 30.68 -8.37 -32.02
C ALA A 119 31.62 -9.57 -32.14
N HIS A 120 31.72 -10.41 -31.11
CA HIS A 120 32.51 -11.64 -31.13
C HIS A 120 32.03 -12.64 -32.19
N ILE A 121 30.71 -12.88 -32.29
CA ILE A 121 30.12 -13.76 -33.32
C ILE A 121 30.43 -13.22 -34.71
N ASN A 122 30.28 -11.92 -34.94
CA ASN A 122 30.58 -11.31 -36.23
C ASN A 122 32.07 -11.45 -36.61
N LYS A 123 32.98 -11.22 -35.65
CA LYS A 123 34.42 -11.42 -35.85
C LYS A 123 34.75 -12.88 -36.16
N LEU A 124 34.15 -13.84 -35.44
CA LEU A 124 34.34 -15.27 -35.68
C LEU A 124 33.81 -15.68 -37.06
N ALA A 125 32.61 -15.23 -37.44
CA ALA A 125 32.03 -15.52 -38.75
C ALA A 125 32.87 -14.93 -39.90
N GLN A 126 33.43 -13.73 -39.72
CA GLN A 126 34.37 -13.13 -40.68
C GLN A 126 35.68 -13.92 -40.79
N ALA A 127 36.24 -14.37 -39.66
CA ALA A 127 37.42 -15.22 -39.66
C ALA A 127 37.18 -16.53 -40.43
N ILE A 128 36.05 -17.19 -40.19
CA ILE A 128 35.62 -18.40 -40.91
C ILE A 128 35.44 -18.12 -42.41
N GLU A 129 34.88 -16.95 -42.78
CA GLU A 129 34.70 -16.57 -44.17
C GLU A 129 36.06 -16.39 -44.89
N ILE A 130 37.02 -15.75 -44.23
CA ILE A 130 38.40 -15.61 -44.74
C ILE A 130 39.06 -16.98 -44.89
N GLU A 131 38.91 -17.87 -43.90
CA GLU A 131 39.42 -19.24 -43.98
C GLU A 131 38.78 -20.03 -45.13
N LEU A 132 37.46 -19.99 -45.26
CA LEU A 132 36.76 -20.64 -46.37
C LEU A 132 37.25 -20.13 -47.72
N GLN A 133 37.49 -18.82 -47.87
CA GLN A 133 38.05 -18.25 -49.10
C GLN A 133 39.46 -18.78 -49.40
N ARG A 134 40.30 -18.99 -48.38
CA ARG A 134 41.63 -19.59 -48.54
C ARG A 134 41.58 -21.05 -48.96
N VAL A 135 40.62 -21.82 -48.45
CA VAL A 135 40.48 -23.27 -48.73
C VAL A 135 39.62 -23.54 -49.98
N LYS A 136 39.00 -22.51 -50.56
CA LYS A 136 38.20 -22.57 -51.79
C LYS A 136 38.82 -23.41 -52.93
N PRO A 137 40.11 -23.30 -53.29
CA PRO A 137 40.68 -24.11 -54.38
C PRO A 137 40.78 -25.61 -54.06
N LEU A 138 40.73 -25.99 -52.79
CA LEU A 138 40.86 -27.37 -52.32
C LEU A 138 39.50 -28.07 -52.13
N LEU A 139 38.40 -27.33 -52.22
CA LEU A 139 37.06 -27.80 -51.90
C LEU A 139 36.17 -27.89 -53.15
N PRO A 140 35.33 -28.94 -53.27
CA PRO A 140 34.26 -28.96 -54.26
C PRO A 140 33.34 -27.74 -54.12
N SER A 141 32.93 -27.16 -55.25
CA SER A 141 32.16 -25.91 -55.30
C SER A 141 30.82 -26.00 -54.55
N ALA A 142 30.19 -27.18 -54.52
CA ALA A 142 28.95 -27.43 -53.77
C ALA A 142 29.17 -27.37 -52.25
N THR A 143 30.22 -28.02 -51.74
CA THR A 143 30.58 -28.04 -50.32
C THR A 143 30.96 -26.66 -49.82
N PHE A 144 31.72 -25.90 -50.61
CA PHE A 144 32.05 -24.51 -50.29
C PHE A 144 30.80 -23.63 -50.13
N ARG A 145 29.85 -23.70 -51.08
CA ARG A 145 28.58 -22.96 -50.99
C ARG A 145 27.76 -23.38 -49.76
N GLN A 146 27.79 -24.67 -49.41
CA GLN A 146 27.09 -25.17 -48.22
C GLN A 146 27.69 -24.59 -46.93
N PHE A 147 29.01 -24.55 -46.78
CA PHE A 147 29.66 -23.96 -45.61
C PHE A 147 29.45 -22.45 -45.51
N MET A 148 29.49 -21.73 -46.63
CA MET A 148 29.15 -20.30 -46.66
C MET A 148 27.70 -20.05 -46.19
N ARG A 149 26.74 -20.85 -46.66
CA ARG A 149 25.34 -20.77 -46.19
C ARG A 149 25.20 -21.08 -44.71
N LYS A 150 25.92 -22.09 -44.20
CA LYS A 150 25.94 -22.43 -42.76
C LYS A 150 26.51 -21.29 -41.93
N ASN A 151 27.64 -20.71 -42.32
CA ASN A 151 28.25 -19.56 -41.64
C ASN A 151 27.27 -18.38 -41.54
N GLN A 152 26.64 -18.02 -42.66
CA GLN A 152 25.66 -16.93 -42.69
C GLN A 152 24.44 -17.24 -41.81
N ARG A 153 23.92 -18.47 -41.85
CA ARG A 153 22.79 -18.90 -41.02
C ARG A 153 23.13 -18.83 -39.53
N TYR A 154 24.27 -19.37 -39.11
CA TYR A 154 24.68 -19.37 -37.70
C TYR A 154 25.00 -17.97 -37.18
N ARG A 155 25.52 -17.08 -38.03
CA ARG A 155 25.67 -15.64 -37.72
C ARG A 155 24.31 -14.99 -37.47
N MET A 156 23.33 -15.20 -38.35
CA MET A 156 21.98 -14.62 -38.18
C MET A 156 21.27 -15.16 -36.93
N GLN A 157 21.51 -16.42 -36.59
CA GLN A 157 20.98 -17.06 -35.37
C GLN A 157 21.76 -16.70 -34.10
N GLN A 158 22.85 -15.94 -34.19
CA GLN A 158 23.77 -15.63 -33.09
C GLN A 158 24.26 -16.89 -32.34
N ASN A 159 24.44 -17.99 -33.05
CA ASN A 159 24.84 -19.27 -32.46
C ASN A 159 26.36 -19.44 -32.50
N ALA A 160 27.02 -18.92 -31.46
CA ALA A 160 28.47 -19.00 -31.32
C ALA A 160 28.99 -20.45 -31.30
N LYS A 161 28.26 -21.37 -30.67
CA LYS A 161 28.64 -22.78 -30.59
C LYS A 161 28.65 -23.44 -31.97
N ALA A 162 27.61 -23.23 -32.77
CA ALA A 162 27.54 -23.76 -34.13
C ALA A 162 28.62 -23.16 -35.05
N LEU A 163 29.00 -21.88 -34.84
CA LEU A 163 30.13 -21.27 -35.56
C LEU A 163 31.47 -21.90 -35.17
N LEU A 164 31.69 -22.19 -33.89
CA LEU A 164 32.90 -22.90 -33.44
C LEU A 164 32.98 -24.33 -33.97
N GLU A 165 31.86 -25.06 -33.99
CA GLU A 165 31.77 -26.39 -34.59
C GLU A 165 32.06 -26.34 -36.10
N LEU A 166 31.54 -25.33 -36.81
CA LEU A 166 31.82 -25.11 -38.22
C LEU A 166 33.31 -24.81 -38.46
N HIS A 167 33.92 -23.93 -37.65
CA HIS A 167 35.35 -23.62 -37.72
C HIS A 167 36.20 -24.89 -37.51
N ASN A 168 35.89 -25.70 -36.50
CA ASN A 168 36.58 -26.96 -36.26
C ASN A 168 36.43 -27.95 -37.42
N GLN A 169 35.24 -28.06 -38.03
CA GLN A 169 35.04 -28.89 -39.23
C GLN A 169 35.92 -28.42 -40.39
N ILE A 170 35.98 -27.11 -40.65
CA ILE A 170 36.83 -26.54 -41.69
C ILE A 170 38.31 -26.82 -41.39
N ALA A 171 38.75 -26.58 -40.15
CA ALA A 171 40.13 -26.84 -39.71
C ALA A 171 40.53 -28.31 -39.85
N THR A 172 39.64 -29.26 -39.53
CA THR A 172 39.92 -30.70 -39.73
C THR A 172 40.04 -31.10 -41.20
N LEU A 173 39.35 -30.39 -42.10
CA LEU A 173 39.45 -30.61 -43.54
C LEU A 173 40.70 -29.98 -44.16
N THR A 174 41.28 -28.96 -43.52
CA THR A 174 42.51 -28.30 -43.98
C THR A 174 43.80 -28.92 -43.43
N ARG A 175 43.70 -29.71 -42.36
CA ARG A 175 44.84 -30.41 -41.73
C ARG A 175 45.18 -31.77 -42.36
N LYS A 176 44.46 -32.17 -43.41
CA LYS A 176 44.82 -33.30 -44.28
C LYS A 176 45.47 -32.76 -45.55
#